data_AF-A0A840NCP5-F1
#
_entry.id   AF-A0A840NCP5-F1
#
_cell.length_a   1.000
_cell.length_b   1.000
_cell.length_c   1.000
_cell.angle_alpha   90.00
_cell.angle_beta   90.00
_cell.angle_gamma   90.00
#
_symmetry.space_group_name_H-M   'P 1'
#
loop_
_entity.id
_entity.type
_entity.pdbx_description
1 polymer ?
#
loop_
_entity_poly.entity_id
_entity_poly.type
_entity_poly.pdbx_seq_one_letter_code
_entity_poly.pdbx_strand_id
1 'polypeptide(L)'
;MPVEYGRSLIGGDVRHRPELALTGAETGDVVAAAALGSAIAELRPHVVVTAATLPSAVLARWRAVMGTEAAVCVRVADAADEVSTAGADAAGRIAVRVVDAGADAAFRALAVAERYLLTRRTAAPSVEDSWSGLAASVPYRRPGGGADESVLLIGAGVVNLVTASLLVRHGYRVTVLERSPDPRRNAEWSAYGCSRGGHNARMFTLTEADDYHDKVPVPPDQANTLFDRPPSELGWNVLVGTGPAEQAWIQEFRRVPPWLARAYNTDIFDLNRRSGKLWAEWMAADPASFDDVHLRHDVLRLYQDADHFAAGVGRQRDAGALLDSYAPERVRAEFPALAEAAPDAYAGGVLVRGFTLNVHDFIARLLDELEDAGARLSFDEEAETALRDRADRVAGVLTDRGNFHRAHHYVVSPGVHGANMLANTESAGQIHGVLGCWLAVPNQRPLLEHSLKIARRGHVAEDANVTVARDERGGEVLVFGSGYGYTGADPANIDRAELAAMHAATADTARRLFPRAYAAAGITPGDPDARFCVRPWTASNLGLFETLPAANGAFVVAGGHNTGGFAQAPVVAEAVLDALAGRPHPMHALYHPRRARDVLGGPPAAAPVPAETLPPRTVPAEQAHQVT
;
A
#
# COMPACT_ATOMS: atom_id res chain seq x y z
N MET A 1 -0.47 -29.50 -16.23
CA MET A 1 0.51 -29.40 -15.13
C MET A 1 0.06 -28.42 -14.03
N PRO A 2 -0.92 -28.77 -13.16
CA PRO A 2 -1.21 -28.02 -11.93
C PRO A 2 -0.85 -28.78 -10.63
N VAL A 3 -0.30 -30.00 -10.73
CA VAL A 3 -0.22 -30.96 -9.60
C VAL A 3 0.95 -30.69 -8.63
N GLU A 4 2.06 -30.09 -9.09
CA GLU A 4 3.24 -29.93 -8.22
C GLU A 4 3.17 -28.75 -7.25
N TYR A 5 2.44 -27.67 -7.58
CA TYR A 5 2.21 -26.57 -6.63
C TYR A 5 1.19 -26.92 -5.54
N GLY A 6 0.51 -28.06 -5.68
CA GLY A 6 -0.55 -28.51 -4.77
C GLY A 6 -0.06 -29.15 -3.46
N ARG A 7 1.20 -29.61 -3.37
CA ARG A 7 1.62 -30.50 -2.28
C ARG A 7 2.00 -29.83 -0.96
N SER A 8 2.21 -28.52 -0.93
CA SER A 8 2.45 -27.79 0.32
C SER A 8 2.40 -26.28 0.11
N LEU A 9 1.27 -25.76 -0.37
CA LEU A 9 0.98 -24.35 -0.16
C LEU A 9 0.10 -24.25 1.09
N ILE A 10 0.66 -23.57 2.08
CA ILE A 10 0.05 -22.86 3.21
C ILE A 10 0.47 -23.40 4.60
N GLY A 11 1.06 -22.48 5.38
CA GLY A 11 1.40 -22.66 6.79
C GLY A 11 0.22 -22.34 7.72
N GLY A 12 0.35 -22.73 8.99
CA GLY A 12 -0.65 -22.51 10.04
C GLY A 12 -2.00 -23.19 9.78
N ASP A 13 -2.98 -22.40 9.32
CA ASP A 13 -4.42 -22.72 9.39
C ASP A 13 -5.15 -22.90 8.04
N VAL A 14 -4.54 -22.56 6.88
CA VAL A 14 -5.08 -23.00 5.58
C VAL A 14 -4.29 -24.22 5.14
N ARG A 15 -4.96 -25.23 4.59
CA ARG A 15 -4.30 -26.39 3.98
C ARG A 15 -4.91 -26.60 2.60
N HIS A 16 -4.11 -26.45 1.56
CA HIS A 16 -4.48 -26.88 0.22
C HIS A 16 -4.06 -28.34 0.05
N ARG A 17 -5.04 -29.25 -0.07
CA ARG A 17 -4.82 -30.71 -0.16
C ARG A 17 -5.57 -31.25 -1.39
N PRO A 18 -5.15 -30.90 -2.62
CA PRO A 18 -5.86 -31.27 -3.85
C PRO A 18 -5.87 -32.79 -4.09
N GLU A 19 -4.99 -33.54 -3.43
CA GLU A 19 -5.02 -35.01 -3.41
C GLU A 19 -6.21 -35.61 -2.63
N LEU A 20 -6.95 -34.78 -1.89
CA LEU A 20 -8.26 -35.15 -1.36
C LEU A 20 -9.36 -35.07 -2.43
N ALA A 21 -9.01 -34.81 -3.70
CA ALA A 21 -9.83 -35.16 -4.83
C ALA A 21 -10.13 -36.66 -4.73
N LEU A 22 -11.31 -36.96 -4.21
CA LEU A 22 -11.86 -38.29 -4.06
C LEU A 22 -11.95 -38.90 -5.46
N THR A 23 -10.95 -39.67 -5.89
CA THR A 23 -10.99 -40.52 -7.09
C THR A 23 -11.99 -41.69 -6.95
N GLY A 24 -13.01 -41.54 -6.09
CA GLY A 24 -14.03 -42.55 -5.78
C GLY A 24 -15.28 -41.96 -5.09
N ALA A 25 -15.49 -40.64 -5.09
CA ALA A 25 -16.71 -40.06 -4.48
C ALA A 25 -17.98 -40.41 -5.26
N GLU A 26 -17.87 -40.65 -6.57
CA GLU A 26 -19.01 -41.13 -7.36
C GLU A 26 -19.36 -42.60 -7.06
N THR A 27 -18.47 -43.36 -6.40
CA THR A 27 -18.68 -44.79 -6.12
C THR A 27 -19.05 -45.10 -4.66
N GLY A 28 -19.21 -44.10 -3.79
CA GLY A 28 -19.62 -44.33 -2.40
C GLY A 28 -18.58 -45.05 -1.54
N ASP A 29 -17.28 -44.86 -1.82
CA ASP A 29 -16.19 -45.47 -1.05
C ASP A 29 -16.14 -44.93 0.40
N VAL A 30 -16.79 -45.68 1.30
CA VAL A 30 -16.90 -45.39 2.73
C VAL A 30 -15.54 -45.31 3.41
N VAL A 31 -14.52 -46.04 2.92
CA VAL A 31 -13.19 -46.09 3.52
C VAL A 31 -12.45 -44.78 3.27
N ALA A 32 -12.52 -44.25 2.05
CA ALA A 32 -11.93 -42.96 1.70
C ALA A 32 -12.57 -41.79 2.46
N ALA A 33 -13.92 -41.79 2.59
CA ALA A 33 -14.63 -40.78 3.37
C ALA A 33 -14.29 -40.84 4.86
N ALA A 34 -14.14 -42.04 5.44
CA ALA A 34 -13.75 -42.21 6.83
C ALA A 34 -12.32 -41.71 7.10
N ALA A 35 -11.37 -42.01 6.21
CA ALA A 35 -9.98 -41.54 6.29
C ALA A 35 -9.88 -40.00 6.19
N LEU A 36 -10.58 -39.40 5.22
CA LEU A 36 -10.67 -37.94 5.09
C LEU A 36 -11.31 -37.30 6.33
N GLY A 37 -12.41 -37.87 6.82
CA GLY A 37 -13.04 -37.41 8.06
C GLY A 37 -12.10 -37.49 9.27
N SER A 38 -11.24 -38.50 9.35
CA SER A 38 -10.20 -38.61 10.40
C SER A 38 -9.14 -37.53 10.26
N ALA A 39 -8.63 -37.30 9.05
CA ALA A 39 -7.62 -36.28 8.81
C ALA A 39 -8.14 -34.87 9.12
N ILE A 40 -9.38 -34.55 8.72
CA ILE A 40 -10.02 -33.29 9.07
C ILE A 40 -10.27 -33.19 10.58
N ALA A 41 -10.66 -34.29 11.23
CA ALA A 41 -10.86 -34.33 12.68
C ALA A 41 -9.56 -34.04 13.45
N GLU A 42 -8.44 -34.58 12.97
CA GLU A 42 -7.11 -34.40 13.55
C GLU A 42 -6.58 -32.97 13.31
N LEU A 43 -6.67 -32.48 12.08
CA LEU A 43 -6.15 -31.18 11.69
C LEU A 43 -7.02 -30.01 12.18
N ARG A 44 -8.31 -30.25 12.38
CA ARG A 44 -9.33 -29.23 12.76
C ARG A 44 -9.23 -27.95 11.90
N PRO A 45 -9.20 -28.05 10.56
CA PRO A 45 -9.00 -26.87 9.72
C PRO A 45 -10.19 -25.92 9.79
N HIS A 46 -9.93 -24.62 9.68
CA HIS A 46 -10.98 -23.61 9.50
C HIS A 46 -11.44 -23.48 8.06
N VAL A 47 -10.58 -23.85 7.10
CA VAL A 47 -10.87 -23.81 5.68
C VAL A 47 -10.44 -25.10 4.99
N VAL A 48 -11.31 -25.63 4.13
CA VAL A 48 -10.98 -26.73 3.21
C VAL A 48 -11.22 -26.24 1.78
N VAL A 49 -10.21 -26.31 0.92
CA VAL A 49 -10.33 -26.04 -0.52
C VAL A 49 -10.31 -27.36 -1.28
N THR A 50 -11.30 -27.61 -2.13
CA THR A 50 -11.45 -28.88 -2.85
C THR A 50 -12.16 -28.69 -4.19
N ALA A 51 -11.96 -29.60 -5.15
CA ALA A 51 -12.76 -29.69 -6.37
C ALA A 51 -13.97 -30.62 -6.22
N ALA A 52 -14.05 -31.39 -5.12
CA ALA A 52 -15.09 -32.39 -4.90
C ALA A 52 -16.12 -31.92 -3.87
N THR A 53 -17.36 -32.41 -4.00
CA THR A 53 -18.36 -32.28 -2.94
C THR A 53 -17.96 -33.16 -1.75
N LEU A 54 -17.82 -32.55 -0.57
CA LEU A 54 -17.51 -33.31 0.65
C LEU A 54 -18.72 -34.17 1.06
N PRO A 55 -18.55 -35.48 1.32
CA PRO A 55 -19.63 -36.33 1.80
C PRO A 55 -20.20 -35.83 3.13
N SER A 56 -21.51 -35.99 3.34
CA SER A 56 -22.19 -35.54 4.58
C SER A 56 -21.57 -36.11 5.86
N ALA A 57 -21.03 -37.34 5.82
CA ALA A 57 -20.33 -37.95 6.95
C ALA A 57 -19.02 -37.21 7.31
N VAL A 58 -18.29 -36.72 6.31
CA VAL A 58 -17.08 -35.90 6.49
C VAL A 58 -17.45 -34.56 7.11
N LEU A 59 -18.48 -33.88 6.57
CA LEU A 59 -18.98 -32.62 7.10
C LEU A 59 -19.46 -32.75 8.57
N ALA A 60 -20.20 -33.81 8.88
CA ALA A 60 -20.67 -34.09 10.24
C ALA A 60 -19.51 -34.29 11.22
N ARG A 61 -18.46 -35.03 10.80
CA ARG A 61 -17.28 -35.26 11.64
C ARG A 61 -16.43 -34.01 11.80
N TRP A 62 -16.27 -33.23 10.74
CA TRP A 62 -15.60 -31.93 10.80
C TRP A 62 -16.31 -31.01 11.79
N ARG A 63 -17.64 -30.90 11.69
CA ARG A 63 -18.44 -30.13 12.63
C ARG A 63 -18.28 -30.61 14.07
N ALA A 64 -18.27 -31.92 14.30
CA ALA A 64 -18.11 -32.47 15.64
C ALA A 64 -16.79 -32.02 16.30
N VAL A 65 -15.70 -31.92 15.53
CA VAL A 65 -14.41 -31.45 16.07
C VAL A 65 -14.29 -29.93 16.13
N MET A 66 -14.96 -29.17 15.26
CA MET A 66 -14.92 -27.70 15.30
C MET A 66 -15.81 -27.14 16.43
N GLY A 67 -16.86 -27.89 16.82
CA GLY A 67 -17.77 -27.49 17.89
C GLY A 67 -18.59 -26.25 17.52
N THR A 68 -18.29 -25.11 18.15
CA THR A 68 -18.91 -23.80 17.86
C THR A 68 -18.08 -22.95 16.92
N GLU A 69 -16.86 -23.37 16.58
CA GLU A 69 -16.02 -22.63 15.66
C GLU A 69 -16.55 -22.70 14.23
N ALA A 70 -16.64 -21.54 13.56
CA ALA A 70 -17.06 -21.46 12.17
C ALA A 70 -15.98 -22.06 11.26
N ALA A 71 -16.41 -22.79 10.22
CA ALA A 71 -15.53 -23.31 9.17
C ALA A 71 -16.14 -23.12 7.76
N VAL A 72 -15.29 -23.11 6.72
CA VAL A 72 -15.74 -22.97 5.32
C VAL A 72 -15.12 -24.01 4.39
N CYS A 73 -15.95 -24.59 3.53
CA CYS A 73 -15.53 -25.39 2.38
C CYS A 73 -15.58 -24.52 1.12
N VAL A 74 -14.45 -24.35 0.44
CA VAL A 74 -14.36 -23.69 -0.86
C VAL A 74 -14.26 -24.75 -1.94
N ARG A 75 -15.34 -24.91 -2.71
CA ARG A 75 -15.47 -25.89 -3.78
C ARG A 75 -15.19 -25.25 -5.14
N VAL A 76 -14.26 -25.80 -5.90
CA VAL A 76 -14.07 -25.47 -7.32
C VAL A 76 -14.99 -26.37 -8.14
N ALA A 77 -15.94 -25.80 -8.88
CA ALA A 77 -16.90 -26.53 -9.72
C ALA A 77 -17.32 -25.71 -10.95
N ASP A 78 -17.77 -26.37 -12.02
CA ASP A 78 -18.30 -25.69 -13.20
C ASP A 78 -19.61 -24.96 -12.86
N ALA A 79 -19.86 -23.80 -13.49
CA ALA A 79 -21.09 -23.02 -13.28
C ALA A 79 -22.41 -23.81 -13.50
N ALA A 80 -22.38 -24.88 -14.30
CA ALA A 80 -23.55 -25.76 -14.51
C ALA A 80 -23.91 -26.62 -13.27
N ASP A 81 -22.98 -26.78 -12.31
CA ASP A 81 -23.18 -27.50 -11.05
C ASP A 81 -23.76 -26.61 -9.93
N GLU A 82 -24.23 -25.40 -10.25
CA GLU A 82 -24.90 -24.46 -9.33
C GLU A 82 -26.31 -24.93 -8.87
N VAL A 83 -26.68 -26.18 -9.10
CA VAL A 83 -27.94 -26.73 -8.58
C VAL A 83 -27.82 -26.94 -7.06
N SER A 84 -28.10 -25.87 -6.32
CA SER A 84 -28.45 -25.85 -4.89
C SER A 84 -27.35 -26.22 -3.88
N THR A 85 -26.27 -25.44 -3.77
CA THR A 85 -25.39 -25.46 -2.58
C THR A 85 -25.04 -24.09 -1.98
N ALA A 86 -25.83 -23.05 -2.28
CA ALA A 86 -26.00 -21.92 -1.35
C ALA A 86 -26.85 -22.35 -0.14
N GLY A 87 -26.49 -23.48 0.46
CA GLY A 87 -27.09 -24.01 1.67
C GLY A 87 -25.97 -24.18 2.66
N ALA A 88 -26.03 -23.46 3.79
CA ALA A 88 -25.36 -23.97 4.97
C ALA A 88 -25.87 -25.40 5.23
N ASP A 89 -25.11 -26.22 5.97
CA ASP A 89 -25.71 -27.44 6.52
C ASP A 89 -27.01 -27.08 7.27
N ALA A 90 -27.93 -28.03 7.48
CA ALA A 90 -29.22 -27.77 8.11
C ALA A 90 -29.16 -27.11 9.52
N ALA A 91 -27.95 -26.85 10.05
CA ALA A 91 -27.69 -26.12 11.29
C ALA A 91 -26.81 -24.86 11.14
N GLY A 92 -26.40 -24.45 9.93
CA GLY A 92 -25.82 -23.14 9.65
C GLY A 92 -24.31 -22.94 9.81
N ARG A 93 -23.49 -23.96 10.12
CA ARG A 93 -22.14 -23.72 10.71
C ARG A 93 -20.92 -23.98 9.82
N ILE A 94 -21.03 -24.87 8.84
CA ILE A 94 -20.02 -25.03 7.80
C ILE A 94 -20.57 -24.36 6.54
N ALA A 95 -19.97 -23.23 6.16
CA ALA A 95 -20.35 -22.55 4.93
C ALA A 95 -19.74 -23.27 3.72
N VAL A 96 -20.50 -23.44 2.64
CA VAL A 96 -19.96 -23.87 1.35
C VAL A 96 -19.91 -22.65 0.43
N ARG A 97 -18.76 -22.43 -0.22
CA ARG A 97 -18.53 -21.39 -1.22
C ARG A 97 -18.11 -22.08 -2.50
N VAL A 98 -18.74 -21.74 -3.62
CA VAL A 98 -18.42 -22.31 -4.92
C VAL A 98 -17.64 -21.28 -5.73
N VAL A 99 -16.56 -21.72 -6.35
CA VAL A 99 -15.72 -20.94 -7.27
C VAL A 99 -15.75 -21.64 -8.63
N ASP A 100 -16.02 -20.86 -9.67
CA ASP A 100 -16.11 -21.37 -11.05
C ASP A 100 -14.79 -22.04 -11.49
N ALA A 101 -14.90 -23.19 -12.16
CA ALA A 101 -13.80 -24.01 -12.64
C ALA A 101 -13.21 -23.45 -13.96
N GLY A 102 -12.75 -22.21 -13.93
CA GLY A 102 -12.03 -21.58 -15.03
C GLY A 102 -10.50 -21.66 -14.90
N ALA A 103 -9.80 -21.03 -15.84
CA ALA A 103 -8.39 -20.68 -15.65
C ALA A 103 -8.22 -19.96 -14.30
N ASP A 104 -7.21 -20.34 -13.53
CA ASP A 104 -6.91 -19.81 -12.18
C ASP A 104 -7.95 -20.12 -11.07
N ALA A 105 -8.83 -21.12 -11.24
CA ALA A 105 -9.82 -21.48 -10.21
C ALA A 105 -9.19 -21.78 -8.83
N ALA A 106 -8.02 -22.43 -8.80
CA ALA A 106 -7.28 -22.67 -7.57
C ALA A 106 -6.88 -21.36 -6.87
N PHE A 107 -6.42 -20.34 -7.61
CA PHE A 107 -6.03 -19.06 -7.04
C PHE A 107 -7.24 -18.32 -6.48
N ARG A 108 -8.36 -18.31 -7.21
CA ARG A 108 -9.62 -17.74 -6.70
C ARG A 108 -10.10 -18.45 -5.43
N ALA A 109 -10.03 -19.77 -5.39
CA ALA A 109 -10.44 -20.54 -4.23
C ALA A 109 -9.55 -20.27 -3.00
N LEU A 110 -8.23 -20.13 -3.21
CA LEU A 110 -7.28 -19.74 -2.17
C LEU A 110 -7.50 -18.30 -1.67
N ALA A 111 -7.84 -17.37 -2.57
CA ALA A 111 -8.21 -16.01 -2.17
C ALA A 111 -9.48 -16.00 -1.31
N VAL A 112 -10.52 -16.77 -1.66
CA VAL A 112 -11.73 -16.93 -0.83
C VAL A 112 -11.38 -17.52 0.55
N ALA A 113 -10.48 -18.50 0.59
CA ALA A 113 -10.01 -19.09 1.84
C ALA A 113 -9.29 -18.07 2.73
N GLU A 114 -8.41 -17.26 2.13
CA GLU A 114 -7.70 -16.18 2.81
C GLU A 114 -8.65 -15.14 3.40
N ARG A 115 -9.63 -14.67 2.63
CA ARG A 115 -10.65 -13.71 3.07
C ARG A 115 -11.44 -14.19 4.29
N TYR A 116 -11.79 -15.47 4.27
CA TYR A 116 -12.50 -16.08 5.38
C TYR A 116 -11.67 -16.07 6.66
N LEU A 117 -10.39 -16.45 6.58
CA LEU A 117 -9.49 -16.40 7.74
C LEU A 117 -9.29 -14.98 8.24
N LEU A 118 -9.14 -14.02 7.33
CA LEU A 118 -8.94 -12.62 7.68
C LEU A 118 -10.13 -12.06 8.48
N THR A 119 -11.36 -12.30 8.01
CA THR A 119 -12.60 -11.89 8.68
C THR A 119 -12.68 -12.50 10.09
N ARG A 120 -12.36 -13.80 10.19
CA ARG A 120 -12.38 -14.52 11.47
C ARG A 120 -11.37 -13.97 12.47
N ARG A 121 -10.14 -13.69 12.05
CA ARG A 121 -9.04 -13.29 12.96
C ARG A 121 -9.14 -11.85 13.43
N THR A 122 -9.65 -10.97 12.58
CA THR A 122 -9.83 -9.55 12.91
C THR A 122 -11.11 -9.29 13.69
N ALA A 123 -12.01 -10.27 13.78
CA ALA A 123 -13.38 -10.09 14.28
C ALA A 123 -14.14 -8.94 13.58
N ALA A 124 -13.66 -8.52 12.40
CA ALA A 124 -14.27 -7.49 11.59
C ALA A 124 -15.44 -8.10 10.80
N PRO A 125 -16.40 -7.27 10.34
CA PRO A 125 -17.33 -7.69 9.30
C PRO A 125 -16.57 -8.17 8.06
N SER A 126 -17.23 -8.93 7.19
CA SER A 126 -16.61 -9.30 5.92
C SER A 126 -16.20 -8.05 5.14
N VAL A 127 -15.20 -8.18 4.28
CA VAL A 127 -14.73 -7.08 3.44
C VAL A 127 -15.88 -6.61 2.53
N GLU A 128 -16.67 -7.53 2.01
CA GLU A 128 -17.83 -7.26 1.17
C GLU A 128 -18.95 -6.52 1.93
N ASP A 129 -19.24 -6.91 3.18
CA ASP A 129 -20.20 -6.22 4.04
C ASP A 129 -19.71 -4.81 4.37
N SER A 130 -18.41 -4.67 4.62
CA SER A 130 -17.78 -3.39 4.93
C SER A 130 -17.89 -2.43 3.72
N TRP A 131 -17.61 -2.92 2.51
CA TRP A 131 -17.81 -2.13 1.28
C TRP A 131 -19.26 -1.70 1.07
N SER A 132 -20.21 -2.59 1.37
CA SER A 132 -21.64 -2.31 1.24
C SER A 132 -22.12 -1.28 2.28
N GLY A 133 -21.54 -1.32 3.48
CA GLY A 133 -21.84 -0.40 4.58
C GLY A 133 -21.34 1.03 4.37
N LEU A 134 -20.28 1.23 3.57
CA LEU A 134 -19.71 2.56 3.26
C LEU A 134 -20.66 3.47 2.48
N ALA A 135 -21.79 2.95 1.98
CA ALA A 135 -22.84 3.77 1.35
C ALA A 135 -23.54 4.71 2.35
N ALA A 136 -23.49 4.42 3.66
CA ALA A 136 -24.01 5.30 4.68
C ALA A 136 -22.97 6.37 5.03
N SER A 137 -23.09 7.56 4.43
CA SER A 137 -22.24 8.72 4.75
C SER A 137 -22.22 8.95 6.26
N VAL A 138 -21.03 9.10 6.85
CA VAL A 138 -20.89 9.63 8.20
C VAL A 138 -21.55 11.00 8.21
N PRO A 139 -22.61 11.24 9.00
CA PRO A 139 -23.25 12.53 9.01
C PRO A 139 -22.21 13.58 9.41
N TYR A 140 -22.08 14.60 8.57
CA TYR A 140 -21.23 15.75 8.82
C TYR A 140 -21.55 16.32 10.20
N ARG A 141 -20.60 16.23 11.15
CA ARG A 141 -20.72 16.92 12.43
C ARG A 141 -20.48 18.39 12.14
N ARG A 142 -21.50 19.23 12.34
CA ARG A 142 -21.33 20.69 12.20
C ARG A 142 -20.17 21.14 13.10
N PRO A 143 -19.22 21.93 12.57
CA PRO A 143 -18.22 22.62 13.39
C PRO A 143 -18.95 23.41 14.48
N GLY A 144 -18.61 23.15 15.75
CA GLY A 144 -19.20 23.82 16.91
C GLY A 144 -20.35 23.08 17.61
N GLY A 145 -20.68 21.84 17.23
CA GLY A 145 -21.71 21.02 17.88
C GLY A 145 -21.20 19.72 18.51
N GLY A 146 -20.48 19.81 19.63
CA GLY A 146 -20.34 18.71 20.60
C GLY A 146 -19.51 17.47 20.18
N ALA A 147 -18.19 17.64 20.04
CA ALA A 147 -17.22 16.63 20.48
C ALA A 147 -15.89 17.34 20.78
N ASP A 148 -15.50 17.38 22.05
CA ASP A 148 -14.21 17.93 22.54
C ASP A 148 -13.00 17.03 22.18
N GLU A 149 -13.18 16.08 21.28
CA GLU A 149 -12.18 15.06 20.96
C GLU A 149 -11.01 15.67 20.18
N SER A 150 -9.81 15.44 20.71
CA SER A 150 -8.56 15.89 20.12
C SER A 150 -7.83 14.72 19.46
N VAL A 151 -7.22 14.99 18.29
CA VAL A 151 -6.43 14.03 17.55
C VAL A 151 -5.03 14.59 17.37
N LEU A 152 -4.01 13.82 17.79
CA LEU A 152 -2.61 14.10 17.49
C LEU A 152 -2.17 13.26 16.29
N LEU A 153 -1.81 13.90 15.19
CA LEU A 153 -1.20 13.24 14.03
C LEU A 153 0.32 13.35 14.11
N ILE A 154 1.02 12.23 13.94
CA ILE A 154 2.47 12.13 13.94
C ILE A 154 2.93 11.89 12.50
N GLY A 155 3.66 12.87 11.96
CA GLY A 155 4.05 13.02 10.57
C GLY A 155 3.09 13.94 9.79
N ALA A 156 3.66 14.88 9.05
CA ALA A 156 2.99 15.81 8.14
C ALA A 156 3.19 15.42 6.66
N GLY A 157 3.30 14.12 6.37
CA GLY A 157 3.23 13.61 5.00
C GLY A 157 1.82 13.77 4.41
N VAL A 158 1.71 13.71 3.08
CA VAL A 158 0.43 13.97 2.37
C VAL A 158 -0.73 13.10 2.86
N VAL A 159 -0.47 11.85 3.26
CA VAL A 159 -1.49 10.94 3.83
C VAL A 159 -2.10 11.52 5.10
N ASN A 160 -1.27 11.98 6.03
CA ASN A 160 -1.73 12.55 7.29
C ASN A 160 -2.33 13.94 7.11
N LEU A 161 -1.85 14.75 6.16
CA LEU A 161 -2.46 16.06 5.91
C LEU A 161 -3.86 15.94 5.29
N VAL A 162 -4.06 14.98 4.38
CA VAL A 162 -5.40 14.64 3.89
C VAL A 162 -6.28 14.09 5.01
N THR A 163 -5.73 13.23 5.87
CA THR A 163 -6.43 12.74 7.07
C THR A 163 -6.83 13.88 8.01
N ALA A 164 -5.92 14.80 8.31
CA ALA A 164 -6.16 15.97 9.15
C ALA A 164 -7.28 16.84 8.58
N SER A 165 -7.26 17.11 7.27
CA SER A 165 -8.30 17.92 6.59
C SER A 165 -9.68 17.27 6.75
N LEU A 166 -9.77 15.94 6.54
CA LEU A 166 -11.02 15.21 6.78
C LEU A 166 -11.46 15.28 8.25
N LEU A 167 -10.56 15.04 9.20
CA LEU A 167 -10.88 15.06 10.63
C LEU A 167 -11.38 16.44 11.10
N VAL A 168 -10.76 17.53 10.65
CA VAL A 168 -11.22 18.90 10.94
C VAL A 168 -12.63 19.12 10.39
N ARG A 169 -12.92 18.68 9.16
CA ARG A 169 -14.27 18.76 8.56
C ARG A 169 -15.30 17.93 9.34
N HIS A 170 -14.87 16.90 10.07
CA HIS A 170 -15.71 16.11 10.97
C HIS A 170 -15.71 16.61 12.43
N GLY A 171 -15.15 17.80 12.69
CA GLY A 171 -15.25 18.50 13.98
C GLY A 171 -14.20 18.12 15.02
N TYR A 172 -13.16 17.37 14.65
CA TYR A 172 -12.06 17.04 15.57
C TYR A 172 -11.10 18.22 15.77
N ARG A 173 -10.56 18.36 16.99
CA ARG A 173 -9.45 19.28 17.26
C ARG A 173 -8.13 18.63 16.87
N VAL A 174 -7.51 19.11 15.80
CA VAL A 174 -6.32 18.48 15.24
C VAL A 174 -5.03 19.18 15.71
N THR A 175 -4.03 18.38 16.07
CA THR A 175 -2.63 18.79 16.19
C THR A 175 -1.78 17.90 15.29
N VAL A 176 -0.87 18.48 14.51
CA VAL A 176 0.09 17.76 13.67
C VAL A 176 1.48 17.99 14.23
N LEU A 177 2.25 16.91 14.39
CA LEU A 177 3.62 16.90 14.87
C LEU A 177 4.54 16.32 13.80
N GLU A 178 5.57 17.05 13.39
CA GLU A 178 6.50 16.68 12.33
C GLU A 178 7.95 16.95 12.74
N ARG A 179 8.81 15.96 12.48
CA ARG A 179 10.25 16.04 12.79
C ARG A 179 10.98 16.97 11.82
N SER A 180 10.52 17.04 10.57
CA SER A 180 11.10 17.88 9.53
C SER A 180 10.73 19.36 9.73
N PRO A 181 11.49 20.27 9.10
CA PRO A 181 11.10 21.68 9.05
C PRO A 181 9.72 21.88 8.40
N ASP A 182 9.11 23.05 8.61
CA ASP A 182 7.90 23.43 7.87
C ASP A 182 8.16 23.35 6.35
N PRO A 183 7.37 22.57 5.57
CA PRO A 183 7.59 22.38 4.15
C PRO A 183 7.35 23.65 3.31
N ARG A 184 6.72 24.69 3.87
CA ARG A 184 6.56 26.02 3.26
C ARG A 184 7.86 26.83 3.27
N ARG A 185 8.82 26.49 4.15
CA ARG A 185 10.10 27.21 4.30
C ARG A 185 11.16 26.81 3.27
N ASN A 186 10.90 25.80 2.44
CA ASN A 186 11.80 25.31 1.39
C ASN A 186 13.24 25.04 1.91
N ALA A 187 13.34 24.27 2.99
CA ALA A 187 14.64 23.76 3.45
C ALA A 187 15.25 22.81 2.40
N GLU A 188 16.50 22.39 2.64
CA GLU A 188 17.16 21.39 1.79
C GLU A 188 16.31 20.10 1.73
N TRP A 189 16.24 19.50 0.54
CA TRP A 189 15.26 18.45 0.24
C TRP A 189 15.46 17.18 1.09
N SER A 190 16.71 16.85 1.45
CA SER A 190 17.04 15.67 2.27
C SER A 190 16.59 15.80 3.73
N ALA A 191 16.26 17.01 4.19
CA ALA A 191 15.65 17.23 5.51
C ALA A 191 14.19 16.72 5.59
N TYR A 192 13.55 16.43 4.46
CA TYR A 192 12.15 16.03 4.39
C TYR A 192 11.96 14.53 4.14
N GLY A 193 10.83 13.99 4.60
CA GLY A 193 10.37 12.65 4.21
C GLY A 193 9.85 12.58 2.77
N CYS A 194 9.40 11.38 2.38
CA CYS A 194 9.00 11.03 1.00
C CYS A 194 8.12 12.08 0.29
N SER A 195 7.13 12.67 0.98
CA SER A 195 6.16 13.59 0.38
C SER A 195 6.78 14.87 -0.18
N ARG A 196 7.83 15.39 0.47
CA ARG A 196 8.44 16.69 0.17
C ARG A 196 9.92 16.60 -0.25
N GLY A 197 10.61 15.51 0.08
CA GLY A 197 12.02 15.30 -0.27
C GLY A 197 12.27 14.98 -1.74
N GLY A 198 11.24 14.53 -2.47
CA GLY A 198 11.32 14.37 -3.93
C GLY A 198 11.14 15.68 -4.69
N HIS A 199 10.70 15.57 -5.95
CA HIS A 199 10.21 16.73 -6.69
C HIS A 199 8.71 16.98 -6.50
N ASN A 200 8.27 18.17 -6.92
CA ASN A 200 6.92 18.70 -6.83
C ASN A 200 5.93 17.99 -7.78
N ALA A 201 5.72 16.69 -7.57
CA ALA A 201 4.96 15.85 -8.49
C ALA A 201 4.33 14.63 -7.79
N ARG A 202 3.02 14.46 -7.92
CA ARG A 202 2.34 13.20 -7.60
C ARG A 202 1.29 12.86 -8.63
N MET A 203 1.00 11.57 -8.71
CA MET A 203 0.08 10.98 -9.67
C MET A 203 -0.93 10.09 -8.97
N PHE A 204 -2.16 10.14 -9.45
CA PHE A 204 -3.20 9.18 -9.17
C PHE A 204 -3.64 8.51 -10.47
N THR A 205 -3.71 7.18 -10.46
CA THR A 205 -4.46 6.38 -11.43
C THR A 205 -5.11 5.21 -10.69
N LEU A 206 -6.14 4.59 -11.26
CA LEU A 206 -6.79 3.43 -10.62
C LEU A 206 -5.85 2.23 -10.43
N THR A 207 -4.78 2.16 -11.24
CA THR A 207 -3.76 1.13 -11.19
C THR A 207 -2.42 1.67 -10.64
N GLU A 208 -2.47 2.68 -9.77
CA GLU A 208 -1.31 3.16 -9.03
C GLU A 208 -0.95 2.20 -7.89
N ALA A 209 0.34 2.08 -7.57
CA ALA A 209 0.85 1.11 -6.59
C ALA A 209 0.50 -0.35 -6.90
N ASP A 210 1.22 -0.94 -7.85
CA ASP A 210 1.10 -2.37 -8.13
C ASP A 210 1.64 -3.21 -6.96
N ASP A 211 1.20 -4.46 -6.86
CA ASP A 211 1.95 -5.44 -6.09
C ASP A 211 3.20 -5.83 -6.90
N TYR A 212 4.39 -5.77 -6.31
CA TYR A 212 5.65 -6.01 -7.01
C TYR A 212 6.16 -7.46 -6.91
N HIS A 213 5.36 -8.38 -6.37
CA HIS A 213 5.69 -9.80 -6.40
C HIS A 213 5.37 -10.43 -7.76
N ASP A 214 5.96 -11.59 -8.00
CA ASP A 214 5.63 -12.42 -9.14
C ASP A 214 4.17 -12.87 -9.06
N LYS A 215 3.35 -12.46 -10.03
CA LYS A 215 1.93 -12.85 -10.14
C LYS A 215 1.71 -14.05 -11.03
N VAL A 216 2.77 -14.66 -11.53
CA VAL A 216 2.74 -15.89 -12.33
C VAL A 216 3.55 -16.98 -11.63
N PRO A 217 3.23 -18.26 -11.82
CA PRO A 217 4.02 -19.34 -11.25
C PRO A 217 5.47 -19.27 -11.73
N VAL A 218 6.40 -19.19 -10.79
CA VAL A 218 7.84 -19.21 -11.02
C VAL A 218 8.49 -20.21 -10.05
N PRO A 219 9.63 -20.82 -10.40
CA PRO A 219 10.37 -21.69 -9.49
C PRO A 219 10.64 -21.01 -8.14
N PRO A 220 10.51 -21.71 -6.99
CA PRO A 220 10.67 -21.08 -5.67
C PRO A 220 12.03 -20.40 -5.42
N ASP A 221 13.09 -20.88 -6.05
CA ASP A 221 14.44 -20.32 -6.01
C ASP A 221 14.62 -19.05 -6.88
N GLN A 222 13.64 -18.75 -7.74
CA GLN A 222 13.65 -17.62 -8.66
C GLN A 222 12.56 -16.57 -8.34
N ALA A 223 11.58 -16.94 -7.53
CA ALA A 223 10.51 -16.06 -7.07
C ALA A 223 11.05 -14.85 -6.31
N ASN A 224 10.56 -13.66 -6.67
CA ASN A 224 10.67 -12.45 -5.85
C ASN A 224 12.14 -12.07 -5.53
N THR A 225 13.05 -12.28 -6.49
CA THR A 225 14.51 -12.12 -6.35
C THR A 225 15.01 -10.69 -6.63
N LEU A 226 14.11 -9.69 -6.67
CA LEU A 226 14.47 -8.30 -6.98
C LEU A 226 15.51 -7.72 -6.01
N PHE A 227 15.50 -8.14 -4.74
CA PHE A 227 16.42 -7.65 -3.71
C PHE A 227 17.77 -8.36 -3.66
N ASP A 228 18.00 -9.32 -4.56
CA ASP A 228 19.22 -10.15 -4.56
C ASP A 228 20.36 -9.49 -5.33
N ARG A 229 19.99 -8.59 -6.24
CA ARG A 229 20.90 -7.96 -7.19
C ARG A 229 20.82 -6.44 -7.08
N PRO A 230 21.89 -5.72 -7.41
CA PRO A 230 21.88 -4.27 -7.45
C PRO A 230 21.17 -3.71 -8.70
N PRO A 231 20.80 -2.41 -8.70
CA PRO A 231 20.28 -1.71 -9.88
C PRO A 231 21.12 -1.89 -11.14
N SER A 232 22.45 -1.85 -11.04
CA SER A 232 23.36 -2.10 -12.16
C SER A 232 23.17 -3.47 -12.83
N GLU A 233 22.53 -4.43 -12.14
CA GLU A 233 22.19 -5.77 -12.62
C GLU A 233 20.67 -6.02 -12.71
N LEU A 234 19.87 -4.95 -12.82
CA LEU A 234 18.39 -4.99 -12.88
C LEU A 234 17.73 -5.58 -11.63
N GLY A 235 18.36 -5.46 -10.47
CA GLY A 235 17.74 -5.65 -9.17
C GLY A 235 17.52 -4.34 -8.43
N TRP A 236 17.13 -4.42 -7.16
CA TRP A 236 16.75 -3.26 -6.34
C TRP A 236 17.69 -3.07 -5.14
N ASN A 237 18.70 -3.91 -4.93
CA ASN A 237 19.54 -3.82 -3.74
C ASN A 237 20.55 -2.66 -3.84
N VAL A 238 20.35 -1.60 -3.05
CA VAL A 238 21.32 -0.49 -2.96
C VAL A 238 22.02 -0.44 -1.61
N LEU A 239 21.96 -1.52 -0.82
CA LEU A 239 22.57 -1.55 0.51
C LEU A 239 24.09 -1.55 0.43
N VAL A 240 24.75 -0.79 1.32
CA VAL A 240 26.19 -0.94 1.58
C VAL A 240 26.45 -2.19 2.44
N GLY A 241 25.51 -2.50 3.34
CA GLY A 241 25.56 -3.68 4.20
C GLY A 241 24.16 -4.19 4.55
N THR A 242 24.05 -5.50 4.79
CA THR A 242 22.77 -6.16 5.09
C THR A 242 22.79 -6.75 6.49
N GLY A 243 21.85 -6.33 7.35
CA GLY A 243 21.69 -6.85 8.71
C GLY A 243 20.60 -7.93 8.83
N PRO A 244 20.39 -8.48 10.03
CA PRO A 244 19.34 -9.46 10.28
C PRO A 244 17.92 -8.96 9.98
N ALA A 245 17.65 -7.67 10.22
CA ALA A 245 16.36 -7.05 9.93
C ALA A 245 16.09 -7.02 8.41
N GLU A 246 17.07 -6.58 7.62
CA GLU A 246 16.96 -6.60 6.16
C GLU A 246 16.79 -8.02 5.62
N GLN A 247 17.53 -9.00 6.14
CA GLN A 247 17.39 -10.40 5.74
C GLN A 247 15.98 -10.93 6.05
N ALA A 248 15.46 -10.67 7.26
CA ALA A 248 14.13 -11.11 7.64
C ALA A 248 13.05 -10.49 6.74
N TRP A 249 13.16 -9.19 6.44
CA TRP A 249 12.23 -8.49 5.56
C TRP A 249 12.26 -9.04 4.13
N ILE A 250 13.46 -9.26 3.56
CA ILE A 250 13.62 -9.85 2.21
C ILE A 250 13.03 -11.26 2.18
N GLN A 251 13.26 -12.08 3.21
CA GLN A 251 12.66 -13.40 3.28
C GLN A 251 11.13 -13.35 3.40
N GLU A 252 10.56 -12.37 4.10
CA GLU A 252 9.11 -12.17 4.16
C GLU A 252 8.55 -11.84 2.77
N PHE A 253 9.22 -10.96 2.01
CA PHE A 253 8.84 -10.62 0.64
C PHE A 253 8.88 -11.85 -0.28
N ARG A 254 9.97 -12.64 -0.21
CA ARG A 254 10.12 -13.84 -1.04
C ARG A 254 9.02 -14.88 -0.83
N ARG A 255 8.47 -14.94 0.38
CA ARG A 255 7.48 -15.95 0.77
C ARG A 255 6.08 -15.69 0.22
N VAL A 256 5.80 -14.52 -0.36
CA VAL A 256 4.47 -14.23 -0.92
C VAL A 256 4.28 -15.00 -2.23
N PRO A 257 3.34 -15.98 -2.28
CA PRO A 257 3.11 -16.77 -3.48
C PRO A 257 2.27 -15.99 -4.52
N PRO A 258 2.33 -16.36 -5.81
CA PRO A 258 1.64 -15.64 -6.88
C PRO A 258 0.13 -15.45 -6.70
N TRP A 259 -0.56 -16.42 -6.08
CA TRP A 259 -1.99 -16.31 -5.83
C TRP A 259 -2.32 -15.23 -4.79
N LEU A 260 -1.46 -15.06 -3.78
CA LEU A 260 -1.64 -14.08 -2.72
C LEU A 260 -1.26 -12.68 -3.23
N ALA A 261 -0.18 -12.58 -4.01
CA ALA A 261 0.19 -11.37 -4.73
C ALA A 261 -0.95 -10.85 -5.63
N ARG A 262 -1.65 -11.76 -6.33
CA ARG A 262 -2.85 -11.38 -7.10
C ARG A 262 -3.99 -10.88 -6.22
N ALA A 263 -4.24 -11.52 -5.08
CA ALA A 263 -5.27 -11.06 -4.13
C ALA A 263 -4.93 -9.67 -3.57
N TYR A 264 -3.68 -9.44 -3.19
CA TYR A 264 -3.17 -8.14 -2.74
C TYR A 264 -3.32 -7.06 -3.81
N ASN A 265 -2.97 -7.38 -5.05
CA ASN A 265 -3.12 -6.44 -6.15
C ASN A 265 -4.59 -6.05 -6.40
N THR A 266 -5.52 -7.01 -6.31
CA THR A 266 -6.95 -6.71 -6.38
C THR A 266 -7.36 -5.76 -5.25
N ASP A 267 -6.92 -6.00 -4.03
CA ASP A 267 -7.22 -5.12 -2.89
C ASP A 267 -6.73 -3.70 -3.09
N ILE A 268 -5.51 -3.55 -3.59
CA ILE A 268 -4.94 -2.24 -3.87
C ILE A 268 -5.80 -1.50 -4.91
N PHE A 269 -6.24 -2.18 -5.97
CA PHE A 269 -7.11 -1.58 -6.98
C PHE A 269 -8.49 -1.23 -6.43
N ASP A 270 -9.06 -2.07 -5.56
CA ASP A 270 -10.35 -1.80 -4.91
C ASP A 270 -10.28 -0.55 -4.03
N LEU A 271 -9.22 -0.43 -3.24
CA LEU A 271 -8.93 0.76 -2.43
C LEU A 271 -8.68 1.99 -3.32
N ASN A 272 -7.95 1.85 -4.43
CA ASN A 272 -7.74 2.95 -5.38
C ASN A 272 -9.03 3.40 -6.05
N ARG A 273 -9.97 2.48 -6.35
CA ARG A 273 -11.28 2.82 -6.89
C ARG A 273 -12.09 3.63 -5.89
N ARG A 274 -12.09 3.23 -4.60
CA ARG A 274 -12.72 4.04 -3.54
C ARG A 274 -12.05 5.41 -3.40
N SER A 275 -10.71 5.42 -3.35
CA SER A 275 -9.92 6.65 -3.24
C SER A 275 -10.16 7.60 -4.40
N GLY A 276 -10.26 7.10 -5.63
CA GLY A 276 -10.57 7.90 -6.82
C GLY A 276 -11.94 8.57 -6.75
N LYS A 277 -12.95 7.87 -6.21
CA LYS A 277 -14.26 8.46 -5.93
C LYS A 277 -14.16 9.58 -4.89
N LEU A 278 -13.44 9.36 -3.79
CA LEU A 278 -13.24 10.36 -2.74
C LEU A 278 -12.45 11.59 -3.23
N TRP A 279 -11.43 11.39 -4.06
CA TRP A 279 -10.72 12.48 -4.72
C TRP A 279 -11.65 13.32 -5.59
N ALA A 280 -12.46 12.68 -6.43
CA ALA A 280 -13.41 13.38 -7.30
C ALA A 280 -14.49 14.14 -6.49
N GLU A 281 -14.98 13.54 -5.41
CA GLU A 281 -15.93 14.17 -4.49
C GLU A 281 -15.33 15.41 -3.82
N TRP A 282 -14.08 15.33 -3.34
CA TRP A 282 -13.40 16.48 -2.74
C TRP A 282 -13.14 17.58 -3.77
N MET A 283 -12.56 17.26 -4.94
CA MET A 283 -12.33 18.26 -5.99
C MET A 283 -13.63 18.96 -6.43
N ALA A 284 -14.76 18.26 -6.43
CA ALA A 284 -16.06 18.84 -6.77
C ALA A 284 -16.65 19.69 -5.64
N ALA A 285 -16.49 19.26 -4.38
CA ALA A 285 -17.04 19.95 -3.22
C ALA A 285 -16.23 21.18 -2.79
N ASP A 286 -14.92 21.14 -2.99
CA ASP A 286 -13.97 22.19 -2.62
C ASP A 286 -12.89 22.40 -3.70
N PRO A 287 -13.26 22.99 -4.85
CA PRO A 287 -12.30 23.25 -5.93
C PRO A 287 -11.13 24.14 -5.51
N ALA A 288 -11.35 25.05 -4.54
CA ALA A 288 -10.35 26.01 -4.08
C ALA A 288 -9.11 25.33 -3.46
N SER A 289 -9.28 24.18 -2.80
CA SER A 289 -8.16 23.37 -2.31
C SER A 289 -7.23 22.85 -3.42
N PHE A 290 -7.69 22.88 -4.68
CA PHE A 290 -6.95 22.43 -5.85
C PHE A 290 -6.62 23.57 -6.82
N ASP A 291 -6.83 24.82 -6.40
CA ASP A 291 -6.36 25.98 -7.14
C ASP A 291 -4.84 26.13 -7.00
N ASP A 292 -4.18 26.49 -8.10
CA ASP A 292 -2.73 26.72 -8.21
C ASP A 292 -1.82 25.52 -7.89
N VAL A 293 -2.36 24.31 -7.72
CA VAL A 293 -1.57 23.07 -7.53
C VAL A 293 -1.17 22.37 -8.84
N HIS A 294 -1.31 23.08 -9.97
CA HIS A 294 -1.01 22.57 -11.31
C HIS A 294 -1.69 21.21 -11.63
N LEU A 295 -2.98 21.09 -11.29
CA LEU A 295 -3.76 19.88 -11.54
C LEU A 295 -3.86 19.59 -13.05
N ARG A 296 -3.49 18.37 -13.45
CA ARG A 296 -3.65 17.85 -14.82
C ARG A 296 -4.45 16.58 -14.80
N HIS A 297 -5.45 16.49 -15.66
CA HIS A 297 -6.30 15.31 -15.78
C HIS A 297 -5.77 14.33 -16.81
N ASP A 298 -6.09 13.08 -16.55
CA ASP A 298 -5.71 11.91 -17.32
C ASP A 298 -4.19 11.71 -17.40
N VAL A 299 -3.79 10.48 -17.70
CA VAL A 299 -2.38 10.09 -17.79
C VAL A 299 -2.19 9.25 -19.03
N LEU A 300 -1.20 9.61 -19.85
CA LEU A 300 -0.80 8.81 -21.00
C LEU A 300 0.25 7.78 -20.56
N ARG A 301 -0.10 6.50 -20.63
CA ARG A 301 0.82 5.40 -20.35
C ARG A 301 1.52 4.96 -21.63
N LEU A 302 2.84 5.06 -21.71
CA LEU A 302 3.65 4.62 -22.84
C LEU A 302 4.32 3.29 -22.53
N TYR A 303 4.28 2.36 -23.47
CA TYR A 303 4.85 1.02 -23.34
C TYR A 303 5.94 0.83 -24.37
N GLN A 304 7.14 0.42 -23.94
CA GLN A 304 8.27 0.19 -24.86
C GLN A 304 8.07 -1.04 -25.75
N ASP A 305 7.41 -2.06 -25.23
CA ASP A 305 7.25 -3.37 -25.83
C ASP A 305 5.80 -3.61 -26.28
N ALA A 306 5.60 -4.27 -27.43
CA ALA A 306 4.28 -4.48 -28.03
C ALA A 306 3.42 -5.46 -27.24
N ASP A 307 4.00 -6.53 -26.68
CA ASP A 307 3.28 -7.48 -25.85
C ASP A 307 2.88 -6.83 -24.53
N HIS A 308 3.78 -6.03 -23.94
CA HIS A 308 3.48 -5.24 -22.75
C HIS A 308 2.39 -4.19 -23.02
N PHE A 309 2.40 -3.54 -24.19
CA PHE A 309 1.33 -2.64 -24.60
C PHE A 309 -0.03 -3.35 -24.67
N ALA A 310 -0.11 -4.50 -25.33
CA ALA A 310 -1.33 -5.28 -25.44
C ALA A 310 -1.87 -5.72 -24.06
N ALA A 311 -0.98 -6.22 -23.19
CA ALA A 311 -1.33 -6.55 -21.81
C ALA A 311 -1.77 -5.32 -21.00
N GLY A 312 -1.11 -4.18 -21.22
CA GLY A 312 -1.44 -2.88 -20.62
C GLY A 312 -2.85 -2.42 -20.98
N VAL A 313 -3.25 -2.53 -22.26
CA VAL A 313 -4.61 -2.22 -22.71
C VAL A 313 -5.65 -3.08 -21.99
N GLY A 314 -5.42 -4.40 -21.91
CA GLY A 314 -6.30 -5.32 -21.19
C GLY A 314 -6.43 -4.94 -19.72
N ARG A 315 -5.31 -4.76 -19.03
CA ARG A 315 -5.27 -4.39 -17.61
C ARG A 315 -6.01 -3.08 -17.31
N GLN A 316 -5.80 -2.03 -18.11
CA GLN A 316 -6.47 -0.74 -17.87
C GLN A 316 -7.97 -0.81 -18.17
N ARG A 317 -8.39 -1.65 -19.12
CA ARG A 317 -9.82 -1.91 -19.38
C ARG A 317 -10.45 -2.62 -18.19
N ASP A 318 -9.83 -3.67 -17.68
CA ASP A 318 -10.33 -4.46 -16.56
C ASP A 318 -10.43 -3.63 -15.27
N ALA A 319 -9.49 -2.70 -15.07
CA ALA A 319 -9.52 -1.75 -13.96
C ALA A 319 -10.56 -0.61 -14.14
N GLY A 320 -11.24 -0.53 -15.29
CA GLY A 320 -12.18 0.55 -15.62
C GLY A 320 -11.50 1.92 -15.83
N ALA A 321 -10.20 1.92 -16.13
CA ALA A 321 -9.38 3.13 -16.25
C ALA A 321 -9.16 3.58 -17.71
N LEU A 322 -9.29 2.66 -18.69
CA LEU A 322 -9.02 2.92 -20.09
C LEU A 322 -9.96 3.98 -20.68
N LEU A 323 -9.38 5.05 -21.24
CA LEU A 323 -10.09 6.07 -22.02
C LEU A 323 -9.87 5.88 -23.51
N ASP A 324 -8.62 5.69 -23.93
CA ASP A 324 -8.24 5.44 -25.33
C ASP A 324 -6.93 4.67 -25.44
N SER A 325 -6.63 4.12 -26.62
CA SER A 325 -5.38 3.44 -26.95
C SER A 325 -4.87 3.84 -28.34
N TYR A 326 -3.57 4.11 -28.44
CA TYR A 326 -2.93 4.67 -29.62
C TYR A 326 -1.78 3.79 -30.10
N ALA A 327 -1.72 3.56 -31.42
CA ALA A 327 -0.52 3.08 -32.10
C ALA A 327 0.61 4.15 -32.05
N PRO A 328 1.88 3.79 -32.22
CA PRO A 328 3.02 4.73 -32.11
C PRO A 328 2.88 6.00 -32.96
N GLU A 329 2.40 5.88 -34.20
CA GLU A 329 2.25 6.99 -35.13
C GLU A 329 1.16 7.96 -34.64
N ARG A 330 0.08 7.43 -34.07
CA ARG A 330 -0.98 8.23 -33.45
C ARG A 330 -0.50 8.93 -32.18
N VAL A 331 0.34 8.29 -31.36
CA VAL A 331 0.95 8.96 -30.20
C VAL A 331 1.70 10.22 -30.63
N ARG A 332 2.53 10.15 -31.68
CA ARG A 332 3.27 11.33 -32.17
C ARG A 332 2.38 12.43 -32.73
N ALA A 333 1.27 12.06 -33.36
CA ALA A 333 0.32 13.00 -33.93
C ALA A 333 -0.50 13.71 -32.85
N GLU A 334 -1.02 12.97 -31.87
CA GLU A 334 -1.90 13.49 -30.81
C GLU A 334 -1.13 14.17 -29.67
N PHE A 335 0.13 13.78 -29.45
CA PHE A 335 0.99 14.34 -28.40
C PHE A 335 2.27 14.92 -29.02
N PRO A 336 2.22 16.12 -29.64
CA PRO A 336 3.36 16.67 -30.39
C PRO A 336 4.64 16.86 -29.59
N ALA A 337 4.56 16.98 -28.26
CA ALA A 337 5.72 17.00 -27.36
C ALA A 337 6.60 15.74 -27.48
N LEU A 338 6.03 14.62 -27.95
CA LEU A 338 6.70 13.34 -28.18
C LEU A 338 7.15 13.14 -29.62
N ALA A 339 6.99 14.14 -30.50
CA ALA A 339 7.34 14.02 -31.92
C ALA A 339 8.82 13.67 -32.12
N GLU A 340 9.69 14.17 -31.24
CA GLU A 340 11.15 13.96 -31.29
C GLU A 340 11.65 12.81 -30.40
N ALA A 341 10.74 12.09 -29.75
CA ALA A 341 11.12 10.89 -29.00
C ALA A 341 11.81 9.89 -29.93
N ALA A 342 12.78 9.13 -29.41
CA ALA A 342 13.47 8.10 -30.17
C ALA A 342 12.47 7.15 -30.87
N PRO A 343 12.75 6.64 -32.09
CA PRO A 343 11.80 5.82 -32.84
C PRO A 343 11.29 4.59 -32.07
N ASP A 344 12.14 4.01 -31.23
CA ASP A 344 11.90 2.82 -30.42
C ASP A 344 11.58 3.14 -28.94
N ALA A 345 11.27 4.40 -28.62
CA ALA A 345 10.96 4.80 -27.25
C ALA A 345 9.66 4.19 -26.71
N TYR A 346 8.71 3.89 -27.61
CA TYR A 346 7.44 3.25 -27.29
C TYR A 346 6.85 2.50 -28.50
N ALA A 347 6.17 1.39 -28.21
CA ALA A 347 5.39 0.57 -29.14
C ALA A 347 3.87 0.91 -29.11
N GLY A 348 3.43 1.76 -28.18
CA GLY A 348 2.04 2.23 -28.11
C GLY A 348 1.77 3.06 -26.86
N GLY A 349 0.61 3.71 -26.83
CA GLY A 349 0.16 4.55 -25.73
C GLY A 349 -1.26 4.21 -25.28
N VAL A 350 -1.53 4.31 -23.98
CA VAL A 350 -2.86 4.11 -23.39
C VAL A 350 -3.21 5.34 -22.57
N LEU A 351 -4.25 6.07 -22.95
CA LEU A 351 -4.78 7.16 -22.13
C LEU A 351 -5.69 6.58 -21.07
N VAL A 352 -5.42 6.91 -19.81
CA VAL A 352 -6.19 6.41 -18.66
C VAL A 352 -6.72 7.53 -17.80
N ARG A 353 -7.85 7.27 -17.15
CA ARG A 353 -8.40 8.12 -16.11
C ARG A 353 -7.44 8.21 -14.94
N GLY A 354 -7.12 9.44 -14.56
CA GLY A 354 -6.21 9.76 -13.48
C GLY A 354 -6.01 11.25 -13.36
N PHE A 355 -5.07 11.66 -12.54
CA PHE A 355 -4.60 13.04 -12.51
C PHE A 355 -3.19 13.13 -11.94
N THR A 356 -2.53 14.26 -12.18
CA THR A 356 -1.31 14.65 -11.48
C THR A 356 -1.47 16.02 -10.87
N LEU A 357 -0.72 16.30 -9.81
CA LEU A 357 -0.60 17.64 -9.24
C LEU A 357 0.81 17.87 -8.69
N ASN A 358 1.11 19.15 -8.48
CA ASN A 358 2.27 19.60 -7.76
C ASN A 358 2.06 19.41 -6.25
N VAL A 359 2.63 18.35 -5.71
CA VAL A 359 2.37 17.93 -4.32
C VAL A 359 2.91 18.89 -3.26
N HIS A 360 3.99 19.62 -3.53
CA HIS A 360 4.53 20.61 -2.58
C HIS A 360 3.55 21.79 -2.45
N ASP A 361 2.98 22.23 -3.57
CA ASP A 361 1.98 23.30 -3.62
C ASP A 361 0.69 22.86 -2.92
N PHE A 362 0.26 21.62 -3.17
CA PHE A 362 -0.89 21.02 -2.48
C PHE A 362 -0.66 20.85 -0.97
N ILE A 363 0.53 20.42 -0.54
CA ILE A 363 0.89 20.33 0.88
C ILE A 363 0.84 21.70 1.53
N ALA A 364 1.45 22.72 0.92
CA ALA A 364 1.43 24.09 1.45
C ALA A 364 -0.01 24.59 1.61
N ARG A 365 -0.86 24.40 0.60
CA ARG A 365 -2.30 24.72 0.66
C ARG A 365 -3.00 24.03 1.82
N LEU A 366 -2.81 22.71 1.98
CA LEU A 366 -3.43 21.97 3.07
C LEU A 366 -2.99 22.46 4.45
N LEU A 367 -1.74 22.87 4.61
CA LEU A 367 -1.26 23.41 5.89
C LEU A 367 -1.92 24.75 6.21
N ASP A 368 -2.02 25.63 5.21
CA ASP A 368 -2.69 26.92 5.38
C ASP A 368 -4.17 26.73 5.72
N GLU A 369 -4.87 25.85 5.01
CA GLU A 369 -6.28 25.50 5.29
C GLU A 369 -6.47 24.90 6.69
N LEU A 370 -5.55 24.06 7.14
CA LEU A 370 -5.58 23.45 8.47
C LEU A 370 -5.39 24.50 9.57
N GLU A 371 -4.43 25.41 9.41
CA GLU A 371 -4.19 26.53 10.34
C GLU A 371 -5.41 27.46 10.41
N ASP A 372 -5.99 27.82 9.26
CA ASP A 372 -7.20 28.64 9.16
C ASP A 372 -8.40 27.99 9.85
N ALA A 373 -8.48 26.65 9.81
CA ALA A 373 -9.49 25.89 10.52
C ALA A 373 -9.16 25.64 12.01
N GLY A 374 -8.05 26.18 12.51
CA GLY A 374 -7.66 26.14 13.92
C GLY A 374 -6.86 24.90 14.34
N ALA A 375 -6.34 24.12 13.39
CA ALA A 375 -5.38 23.06 13.70
C ALA A 375 -4.06 23.65 14.21
N ARG A 376 -3.37 22.90 15.07
CA ARG A 376 -2.04 23.26 15.57
C ARG A 376 -0.99 22.48 14.82
N LEU A 377 0.02 23.16 14.29
CA LEU A 377 1.14 22.53 13.58
C LEU A 377 2.42 22.73 14.39
N SER A 378 3.15 21.65 14.64
CA SER A 378 4.48 21.68 15.26
C SER A 378 5.48 20.99 14.34
N PHE A 379 6.51 21.73 13.94
CA PHE A 379 7.60 21.29 13.07
C PHE A 379 8.91 21.27 13.85
N ASP A 380 9.93 20.61 13.29
CA ASP A 380 11.23 20.42 13.94
C ASP A 380 11.13 19.69 15.30
N GLU A 381 10.09 18.90 15.53
CA GLU A 381 9.84 18.20 16.80
C GLU A 381 9.51 16.73 16.54
N GLU A 382 10.39 15.83 16.98
CA GLU A 382 10.27 14.40 16.69
C GLU A 382 9.50 13.69 17.79
N ALA A 383 8.47 12.93 17.40
CA ALA A 383 7.78 12.02 18.29
C ALA A 383 8.63 10.77 18.52
N GLU A 384 9.24 10.65 19.71
CA GLU A 384 10.20 9.60 20.03
C GLU A 384 9.49 8.30 20.40
N THR A 385 8.48 8.37 21.28
CA THR A 385 7.81 7.16 21.78
C THR A 385 6.37 7.40 22.24
N ALA A 386 5.53 6.38 22.10
CA ALA A 386 4.20 6.33 22.67
C ALA A 386 4.26 5.75 24.10
N LEU A 387 3.78 6.51 25.08
CA LEU A 387 3.71 6.08 26.47
C LEU A 387 2.39 5.36 26.74
N ARG A 388 2.44 4.28 27.52
CA ARG A 388 1.27 3.47 27.87
C ARG A 388 0.90 3.61 29.35
N ASP A 389 -0.39 3.48 29.65
CA ASP A 389 -0.90 3.42 31.02
C ASP A 389 -0.82 2.00 31.61
N ARG A 390 -1.29 1.83 32.85
CA ARG A 390 -1.29 0.52 33.55
C ARG A 390 -2.22 -0.52 32.93
N ALA A 391 -3.15 -0.10 32.07
CA ALA A 391 -4.03 -0.98 31.31
C ALA A 391 -3.50 -1.25 29.90
N ASP A 392 -2.22 -0.93 29.65
CA ASP A 392 -1.54 -1.07 28.37
C ASP A 392 -2.15 -0.24 27.24
N ARG A 393 -2.84 0.85 27.56
CA ARG A 393 -3.42 1.78 26.56
C ARG A 393 -2.51 2.95 26.32
N VAL A 394 -2.46 3.49 25.10
CA VAL A 394 -1.64 4.68 24.81
C VAL A 394 -2.20 5.90 25.55
N ALA A 395 -1.37 6.52 26.38
CA ALA A 395 -1.73 7.63 27.26
C ALA A 395 -1.20 8.99 26.79
N GLY A 396 -0.21 8.99 25.89
CA GLY A 396 0.41 10.18 25.33
C GLY A 396 1.67 9.86 24.54
N VAL A 397 2.27 10.89 23.97
CA VAL A 397 3.47 10.81 23.13
C VAL A 397 4.55 11.70 23.74
N LEU A 398 5.76 11.16 23.89
CA LEU A 398 6.95 11.91 24.31
C LEU A 398 7.77 12.28 23.07
N THR A 399 8.32 13.48 23.07
CA THR A 399 9.18 13.99 21.99
C THR A 399 10.64 14.03 22.38
N ASP A 400 11.51 14.14 21.39
CA ASP A 400 12.97 14.30 21.54
C ASP A 400 13.36 15.53 22.41
N ARG A 401 12.48 16.54 22.45
CA ARG A 401 12.62 17.75 23.28
C ARG A 401 12.08 17.60 24.70
N GLY A 402 11.56 16.42 25.07
CA GLY A 402 10.96 16.15 26.36
C GLY A 402 9.54 16.70 26.53
N ASN A 403 8.91 17.22 25.47
CA ASN A 403 7.50 17.61 25.52
C ASN A 403 6.61 16.37 25.53
N PHE A 404 5.58 16.41 26.36
CA PHE A 404 4.60 15.35 26.48
C PHE A 404 3.24 15.80 25.95
N HIS A 405 2.78 15.16 24.87
CA HIS A 405 1.52 15.48 24.20
C HIS A 405 0.44 14.47 24.58
N ARG A 406 -0.73 14.98 24.97
CA ARG A 406 -1.93 14.18 25.25
C ARG A 406 -3.05 14.54 24.27
N ALA A 407 -3.69 13.52 23.72
CA ALA A 407 -4.87 13.61 22.89
C ALA A 407 -5.86 12.47 23.21
N HIS A 408 -7.08 12.56 22.68
CA HIS A 408 -8.04 11.46 22.76
C HIS A 408 -7.62 10.34 21.82
N HIS A 409 -7.25 10.72 20.59
CA HIS A 409 -6.79 9.81 19.56
C HIS A 409 -5.41 10.21 19.05
N TYR A 410 -4.70 9.22 18.50
CA TYR A 410 -3.37 9.37 17.92
C TYR A 410 -3.37 8.70 16.54
N VAL A 411 -2.80 9.35 15.53
CA VAL A 411 -2.66 8.80 14.18
C VAL A 411 -1.20 8.89 13.76
N VAL A 412 -0.56 7.75 13.52
CA VAL A 412 0.87 7.66 13.25
C VAL A 412 1.10 7.27 11.80
N SER A 413 1.73 8.17 11.03
CA SER A 413 2.20 7.90 9.67
C SER A 413 3.68 8.29 9.55
N PRO A 414 4.59 7.44 10.08
CA PRO A 414 5.94 7.88 10.40
C PRO A 414 6.92 7.89 9.22
N GLY A 415 6.47 7.49 8.02
CA GLY A 415 7.37 7.17 6.92
C GLY A 415 8.35 6.05 7.31
N VAL A 416 9.59 6.12 6.82
CA VAL A 416 10.65 5.13 7.11
C VAL A 416 11.31 5.39 8.48
N HIS A 417 11.14 6.58 9.06
CA HIS A 417 11.96 7.02 10.21
C HIS A 417 11.39 6.66 11.58
N GLY A 418 10.09 6.37 11.71
CA GLY A 418 9.47 6.21 13.05
C GLY A 418 9.49 4.80 13.61
N ALA A 419 10.59 4.06 13.47
CA ALA A 419 10.73 2.73 14.07
C ALA A 419 10.45 2.75 15.59
N ASN A 420 10.93 3.78 16.30
CA ASN A 420 10.74 3.91 17.75
C ASN A 420 9.27 4.08 18.14
N MET A 421 8.50 4.84 17.35
CA MET A 421 7.06 5.01 17.56
C MET A 421 6.27 3.70 17.40
N LEU A 422 6.78 2.78 16.57
CA LEU A 422 6.14 1.51 16.27
C LEU A 422 6.60 0.36 17.18
N ALA A 423 7.59 0.54 18.05
CA ALA A 423 8.28 -0.54 18.75
C ALA A 423 7.36 -1.47 19.59
N ASN A 424 6.23 -0.96 20.07
CA ASN A 424 5.24 -1.71 20.87
C ASN A 424 3.95 -1.97 20.09
N THR A 425 4.03 -2.17 18.78
CA THR A 425 2.88 -2.40 17.88
C THR A 425 3.15 -3.63 17.03
N GLU A 426 2.11 -4.24 16.44
CA GLU A 426 2.29 -5.32 15.47
C GLU A 426 3.00 -4.83 14.20
N SER A 427 2.94 -3.52 13.92
CA SER A 427 3.63 -2.85 12.81
C SER A 427 5.15 -2.68 13.01
N ALA A 428 5.70 -3.01 14.19
CA ALA A 428 7.12 -2.90 14.48
C ALA A 428 7.99 -3.64 13.46
N GLY A 429 9.02 -2.96 12.93
CA GLY A 429 10.00 -3.54 12.01
C GLY A 429 9.46 -3.97 10.64
N GLN A 430 8.22 -3.60 10.29
CA GLN A 430 7.63 -4.00 9.00
C GLN A 430 7.87 -2.97 7.87
N ILE A 431 8.18 -1.72 8.22
CA ILE A 431 8.40 -0.64 7.25
C ILE A 431 9.89 -0.47 6.97
N HIS A 432 10.30 -0.73 5.74
CA HIS A 432 11.64 -0.46 5.23
C HIS A 432 11.59 0.60 4.12
N GLY A 433 12.74 1.11 3.70
CA GLY A 433 12.84 2.11 2.65
C GLY A 433 13.07 1.53 1.25
N VAL A 434 12.39 2.09 0.25
CA VAL A 434 12.71 1.91 -1.17
C VAL A 434 12.82 3.29 -1.83
N LEU A 435 14.06 3.68 -2.16
CA LEU A 435 14.36 4.95 -2.80
C LEU A 435 13.91 4.99 -4.26
N GLY A 436 13.59 6.19 -4.74
CA GLY A 436 13.37 6.51 -6.14
C GLY A 436 14.09 7.82 -6.49
N CYS A 437 14.62 7.89 -7.72
CA CYS A 437 15.38 9.02 -8.23
C CYS A 437 14.48 10.03 -8.93
N TRP A 438 14.87 11.29 -8.89
CA TRP A 438 14.16 12.38 -9.55
C TRP A 438 15.05 13.16 -10.51
N LEU A 439 14.42 13.73 -11.52
CA LEU A 439 15.03 14.62 -12.49
C LEU A 439 14.00 15.63 -12.99
N ALA A 440 14.41 16.87 -13.25
CA ALA A 440 13.57 17.87 -13.90
C ALA A 440 14.23 18.37 -15.18
N VAL A 441 13.44 18.53 -16.25
CA VAL A 441 13.83 19.17 -17.51
C VAL A 441 12.79 20.23 -17.88
N PRO A 442 13.13 21.27 -18.65
CA PRO A 442 12.14 22.26 -19.08
C PRO A 442 11.05 21.64 -19.96
N ASN A 443 9.79 22.02 -19.76
CA ASN A 443 8.71 21.67 -20.68
C ASN A 443 8.74 22.66 -21.87
N GLN A 444 9.32 22.25 -22.99
CA GLN A 444 9.55 23.10 -24.16
C GLN A 444 8.43 22.97 -25.19
N ARG A 445 8.26 23.96 -26.07
CA ARG A 445 7.25 23.91 -27.13
C ARG A 445 7.60 22.87 -28.21
N PRO A 446 6.63 22.08 -28.72
CA PRO A 446 5.25 21.99 -28.25
C PRO A 446 5.17 21.36 -26.85
N LEU A 447 4.39 21.99 -25.97
CA LEU A 447 4.33 21.59 -24.56
C LEU A 447 3.69 20.22 -24.42
N LEU A 448 4.18 19.43 -23.47
CA LEU A 448 3.45 18.27 -22.99
C LEU A 448 2.29 18.77 -22.11
N GLU A 449 1.07 18.36 -22.45
CA GLU A 449 -0.15 18.76 -21.73
C GLU A 449 -0.66 17.66 -20.78
N HIS A 450 -0.41 16.39 -21.11
CA HIS A 450 -0.74 15.24 -20.29
C HIS A 450 0.51 14.66 -19.64
N SER A 451 0.45 14.42 -18.33
CA SER A 451 1.49 13.66 -17.63
C SER A 451 1.57 12.22 -18.16
N LEU A 452 2.76 11.63 -18.09
CA LEU A 452 3.04 10.30 -18.61
C LEU A 452 3.35 9.30 -17.51
N LYS A 453 3.09 8.03 -17.81
CA LYS A 453 3.71 6.89 -17.13
C LYS A 453 4.39 6.00 -18.16
N ILE A 454 5.63 5.63 -17.94
CA ILE A 454 6.46 4.92 -18.91
C ILE A 454 6.77 3.53 -18.37
N ALA A 455 6.59 2.52 -19.21
CA ALA A 455 6.92 1.12 -18.92
C ALA A 455 8.01 0.61 -19.87
N ARG A 456 9.19 0.33 -19.33
CA ARG A 456 10.43 -0.10 -20.02
C ARG A 456 10.93 -1.42 -19.46
N ARG A 457 10.30 -2.54 -19.84
CA ARG A 457 10.64 -3.87 -19.31
C ARG A 457 12.14 -4.16 -19.45
N GLY A 458 12.78 -4.60 -18.37
CA GLY A 458 14.20 -4.95 -18.39
C GLY A 458 15.15 -3.73 -18.36
N HIS A 459 14.71 -2.65 -17.71
CA HIS A 459 15.48 -1.42 -17.54
C HIS A 459 15.49 -0.99 -16.07
N VAL A 460 16.55 -0.33 -15.59
CA VAL A 460 16.64 0.13 -14.18
C VAL A 460 15.53 1.13 -13.82
N ALA A 461 15.19 1.98 -14.78
CA ALA A 461 14.03 2.85 -14.75
C ALA A 461 12.85 2.19 -15.50
N GLU A 462 12.44 0.98 -15.06
CA GLU A 462 11.37 0.21 -15.71
C GLU A 462 10.03 0.95 -15.65
N ASP A 463 9.70 1.50 -14.49
CA ASP A 463 8.54 2.39 -14.30
C ASP A 463 9.02 3.82 -14.07
N ALA A 464 8.55 4.76 -14.91
CA ALA A 464 8.81 6.18 -14.71
C ALA A 464 7.51 6.98 -14.77
N ASN A 465 7.30 7.88 -13.81
CA ASN A 465 6.27 8.91 -13.91
C ASN A 465 6.91 10.18 -14.47
N VAL A 466 6.28 10.80 -15.48
CA VAL A 466 6.65 12.11 -16.02
C VAL A 466 5.51 13.06 -15.74
N THR A 467 5.69 13.97 -14.79
CA THR A 467 4.65 14.91 -14.38
C THR A 467 4.90 16.27 -15.00
N VAL A 468 3.88 16.82 -15.66
CA VAL A 468 3.88 18.24 -16.04
C VAL A 468 3.72 19.06 -14.75
N ALA A 469 4.71 19.89 -14.46
CA ALA A 469 4.83 20.58 -13.17
C ALA A 469 5.42 21.98 -13.33
N ARG A 470 5.62 22.65 -12.19
CA ARG A 470 6.33 23.92 -12.10
C ARG A 470 7.54 23.80 -11.18
N ASP A 471 8.62 24.46 -11.57
CA ASP A 471 9.78 24.64 -10.69
C ASP A 471 9.53 25.72 -9.62
N GLU A 472 10.50 25.91 -8.73
CA GLU A 472 10.44 26.89 -7.65
C GLU A 472 10.39 28.36 -8.15
N ARG A 473 10.67 28.60 -9.44
CA ARG A 473 10.58 29.91 -10.10
C ARG A 473 9.29 30.08 -10.91
N GLY A 474 8.40 29.08 -10.89
CA GLY A 474 7.16 29.05 -11.66
C GLY A 474 7.35 28.67 -13.14
N GLY A 475 8.54 28.23 -13.55
CA GLY A 475 8.81 27.74 -14.90
C GLY A 475 8.17 26.37 -15.15
N GLU A 476 7.62 26.16 -16.35
CA GLU A 476 7.02 24.87 -16.73
C GLU A 476 8.12 23.81 -16.93
N VAL A 477 8.02 22.71 -16.20
CA VAL A 477 9.00 21.62 -16.20
C VAL A 477 8.32 20.26 -16.34
N LEU A 478 9.09 19.28 -16.81
CA LEU A 478 8.75 17.86 -16.76
C LEU A 478 9.56 17.22 -15.65
N VAL A 479 8.87 16.71 -14.64
CA VAL A 479 9.47 16.01 -13.50
C VAL A 479 9.39 14.52 -13.73
N PHE A 480 10.56 13.88 -13.83
CA PHE A 480 10.73 12.44 -13.91
C PHE A 480 10.93 11.90 -12.49
N GLY A 481 10.15 10.87 -12.12
CA GLY A 481 10.38 10.06 -10.93
C GLY A 481 10.45 8.59 -11.32
N SER A 482 11.54 7.90 -11.00
CA SER A 482 11.74 6.51 -11.44
C SER A 482 12.72 5.72 -10.56
N GLY A 483 12.78 4.42 -10.80
CA GLY A 483 13.68 3.47 -10.15
C GLY A 483 13.20 3.00 -8.79
N TYR A 484 13.77 1.88 -8.36
CA TYR A 484 13.53 1.26 -7.05
C TYR A 484 14.86 0.80 -6.46
N GLY A 485 15.23 1.36 -5.31
CA GLY A 485 16.45 1.00 -4.59
C GLY A 485 16.15 0.76 -3.11
N TYR A 486 16.19 -0.49 -2.67
CA TYR A 486 15.98 -0.92 -1.30
C TYR A 486 17.09 -0.44 -0.36
N THR A 487 16.72 0.38 0.61
CA THR A 487 17.63 0.96 1.62
C THR A 487 17.57 0.22 2.96
N GLY A 488 16.65 -0.74 3.15
CA GLY A 488 16.49 -1.42 4.42
C GLY A 488 15.80 -0.55 5.47
N ALA A 489 16.03 -0.84 6.75
CA ALA A 489 15.42 -0.08 7.84
C ALA A 489 16.02 1.34 7.97
N ASP A 490 17.29 1.50 7.58
CA ASP A 490 17.97 2.81 7.56
C ASP A 490 17.88 3.46 6.15
N PRO A 491 17.14 4.57 5.99
CA PRO A 491 17.03 5.24 4.70
C PRO A 491 18.34 5.85 4.18
N ALA A 492 19.40 5.91 5.00
CA ALA A 492 20.72 6.37 4.60
C ALA A 492 21.67 5.25 4.13
N ASN A 493 21.30 3.97 4.28
CA ASN A 493 22.12 2.82 3.86
C ASN A 493 22.07 2.63 2.33
N ILE A 494 22.82 3.49 1.63
CA ILE A 494 22.79 3.60 0.17
C ILE A 494 24.21 3.55 -0.40
N ASP A 495 24.46 2.58 -1.28
CA ASP A 495 25.62 2.53 -2.14
C ASP A 495 25.54 3.66 -3.19
N ARG A 496 26.57 4.52 -3.20
CA ARG A 496 26.62 5.70 -4.05
C ARG A 496 26.79 5.36 -5.53
N ALA A 497 27.46 4.26 -5.86
CA ALA A 497 27.62 3.83 -7.25
C ALA A 497 26.28 3.35 -7.82
N GLU A 498 25.51 2.60 -7.03
CA GLU A 498 24.19 2.14 -7.45
C GLU A 498 23.17 3.27 -7.54
N LEU A 499 23.21 4.23 -6.62
CA LEU A 499 22.41 5.45 -6.73
C LEU A 499 22.75 6.24 -8.01
N ALA A 500 24.03 6.37 -8.36
CA ALA A 500 24.44 7.02 -9.60
C ALA A 500 23.93 6.29 -10.85
N ALA A 501 23.92 4.95 -10.85
CA ALA A 501 23.34 4.15 -11.93
C ALA A 501 21.83 4.39 -12.10
N MET A 502 21.09 4.52 -11.00
CA MET A 502 19.65 4.84 -11.04
C MET A 502 19.37 6.26 -11.59
N HIS A 503 20.18 7.25 -11.21
CA HIS A 503 20.07 8.59 -11.79
C HIS A 503 20.38 8.58 -13.31
N ALA A 504 21.41 7.86 -13.73
CA ALA A 504 21.74 7.70 -15.14
C ALA A 504 20.60 7.05 -15.94
N ALA A 505 19.93 6.03 -15.38
CA ALA A 505 18.77 5.39 -16.00
C ALA A 505 17.55 6.33 -16.11
N THR A 506 17.34 7.19 -15.11
CA THR A 506 16.29 8.22 -15.15
C THR A 506 16.59 9.26 -16.23
N ALA A 507 17.85 9.72 -16.30
CA ALA A 507 18.34 10.62 -17.34
C ALA A 507 18.23 10.02 -18.75
N ASP A 508 18.51 8.72 -18.92
CA ASP A 508 18.30 8.03 -20.21
C ASP A 508 16.84 8.11 -20.67
N THR A 509 15.89 7.91 -19.76
CA THR A 509 14.45 8.02 -20.08
C THR A 509 14.09 9.43 -20.57
N ALA A 510 14.56 10.48 -19.86
CA ALA A 510 14.35 11.86 -20.27
C ALA A 510 14.99 12.17 -21.64
N ARG A 511 16.23 11.73 -21.86
CA ARG A 511 16.97 11.92 -23.12
C ARG A 511 16.28 11.24 -24.30
N ARG A 512 15.72 10.05 -24.11
CA ARG A 512 15.05 9.28 -25.18
C ARG A 512 13.69 9.85 -25.53
N LEU A 513 12.92 10.35 -24.57
CA LEU A 513 11.59 10.90 -24.82
C LEU A 513 11.61 12.38 -25.22
N PHE A 514 12.50 13.18 -24.62
CA PHE A 514 12.56 14.63 -24.79
C PHE A 514 14.01 15.13 -24.99
N PRO A 515 14.68 14.75 -26.10
CA PRO A 515 16.10 15.03 -26.30
C PRO A 515 16.46 16.51 -26.23
N ARG A 516 15.62 17.40 -26.77
CA ARG A 516 15.84 18.86 -26.70
C ARG A 516 15.73 19.42 -25.29
N ALA A 517 14.70 19.03 -24.55
CA ALA A 517 14.50 19.44 -23.16
C ALA A 517 15.66 18.94 -22.28
N TYR A 518 16.07 17.69 -22.48
CA TYR A 518 17.22 17.11 -21.78
C TYR A 518 18.52 17.88 -22.06
N ALA A 519 18.81 18.19 -23.32
CA ALA A 519 19.99 18.97 -23.69
C ALA A 519 19.95 20.39 -23.09
N ALA A 520 18.77 21.03 -23.07
CA ALA A 520 18.58 22.36 -22.50
C ALA A 520 18.69 22.40 -20.97
N ALA A 521 18.41 21.29 -20.29
CA ALA A 521 18.54 21.19 -18.82
C ALA A 521 20.00 21.20 -18.35
N GLY A 522 20.97 20.90 -19.23
CA GLY A 522 22.39 20.90 -18.86
C GLY A 522 22.77 19.85 -17.80
N ILE A 523 22.02 18.76 -17.72
CA ILE A 523 22.20 17.71 -16.71
C ILE A 523 23.60 17.11 -16.81
N THR A 524 24.33 17.14 -15.70
CA THR A 524 25.67 16.56 -15.59
C THR A 524 25.60 15.22 -14.86
N PRO A 525 26.18 14.13 -15.40
CA PRO A 525 26.24 12.86 -14.69
C PRO A 525 26.96 12.99 -13.34
N GLY A 526 26.37 12.41 -12.28
CA GLY A 526 26.95 12.46 -10.94
C GLY A 526 26.74 13.80 -10.21
N ASP A 527 25.76 14.59 -10.65
CA ASP A 527 25.35 15.83 -9.99
C ASP A 527 25.08 15.60 -8.48
N PRO A 528 25.81 16.26 -7.57
CA PRO A 528 25.58 16.14 -6.13
C PRO A 528 24.21 16.66 -5.68
N ASP A 529 23.56 17.51 -6.50
CA ASP A 529 22.21 18.04 -6.23
C ASP A 529 21.10 17.13 -6.78
N ALA A 530 21.44 15.96 -7.32
CA ALA A 530 20.47 15.00 -7.82
C ALA A 530 19.59 14.47 -6.67
N ARG A 531 18.28 14.74 -6.77
CA ARG A 531 17.32 14.44 -5.70
C ARG A 531 16.85 12.99 -5.76
N PHE A 532 16.67 12.38 -4.60
CA PHE A 532 15.96 11.11 -4.43
C PHE A 532 14.96 11.22 -3.28
N CYS A 533 14.03 10.28 -3.17
CA CYS A 533 13.20 10.16 -1.97
C CYS A 533 13.09 8.70 -1.55
N VAL A 534 12.99 8.43 -0.24
CA VAL A 534 12.83 7.06 0.27
C VAL A 534 11.36 6.83 0.62
N ARG A 535 10.73 5.88 -0.07
CA ARG A 535 9.33 5.50 0.13
C ARG A 535 9.22 4.46 1.24
N PRO A 536 8.25 4.56 2.16
CA PRO A 536 8.01 3.55 3.18
C PRO A 536 7.30 2.34 2.57
N TRP A 537 7.95 1.19 2.61
CA TRP A 537 7.48 -0.06 2.01
C TRP A 537 7.33 -1.17 3.03
N THR A 538 6.42 -2.11 2.76
CA THR A 538 6.29 -3.37 3.50
C THR A 538 6.67 -4.55 2.62
N ALA A 539 7.08 -5.66 3.24
CA ALA A 539 7.42 -6.88 2.53
C ALA A 539 6.21 -7.50 1.81
N SER A 540 4.98 -7.14 2.19
CA SER A 540 3.76 -7.63 1.54
C SER A 540 3.29 -6.78 0.36
N ASN A 541 3.95 -5.65 0.08
CA ASN A 541 3.48 -4.61 -0.85
C ASN A 541 2.09 -4.03 -0.52
N LEU A 542 1.56 -4.29 0.68
CA LEU A 542 0.37 -3.63 1.21
C LEU A 542 0.76 -2.47 2.13
N GLY A 543 -0.15 -1.51 2.33
CA GLY A 543 0.00 -0.59 3.46
C GLY A 543 -0.18 -1.32 4.80
N LEU A 544 0.15 -0.63 5.89
CA LEU A 544 -0.15 -1.05 7.26
C LEU A 544 -1.28 -0.19 7.81
N PHE A 545 -2.27 -0.85 8.41
CA PHE A 545 -3.33 -0.22 9.18
C PHE A 545 -3.56 -1.01 10.47
N GLU A 546 -3.16 -0.45 11.61
CA GLU A 546 -3.31 -1.06 12.93
C GLU A 546 -4.11 -0.12 13.84
N THR A 547 -5.02 -0.68 14.64
CA THR A 547 -5.75 0.09 15.65
C THR A 547 -5.52 -0.52 17.02
N LEU A 548 -5.05 0.31 17.95
CA LEU A 548 -4.77 -0.02 19.34
C LEU A 548 -5.61 0.88 20.26
N PRO A 549 -5.92 0.45 21.50
CA PRO A 549 -6.63 1.29 22.44
C PRO A 549 -5.74 2.43 22.94
N ALA A 550 -6.28 3.65 22.96
CA ALA A 550 -5.76 4.78 23.71
C ALA A 550 -6.59 5.02 24.97
N ALA A 551 -6.06 5.77 25.94
CA ALA A 551 -6.72 5.99 27.23
C ALA A 551 -8.15 6.55 27.08
N ASN A 552 -8.35 7.43 26.09
CA ASN A 552 -9.61 8.12 25.82
C ASN A 552 -10.11 7.93 24.37
N GLY A 553 -9.57 6.96 23.63
CA GLY A 553 -9.86 6.83 22.20
C GLY A 553 -9.03 5.73 21.53
N ALA A 554 -8.49 6.03 20.36
CA ALA A 554 -7.78 5.07 19.51
C ALA A 554 -6.37 5.57 19.16
N PHE A 555 -5.42 4.65 19.08
CA PHE A 555 -4.10 4.84 18.50
C PHE A 555 -4.04 4.08 17.18
N VAL A 556 -3.95 4.80 16.07
CA VAL A 556 -3.99 4.25 14.72
C VAL A 556 -2.61 4.38 14.08
N VAL A 557 -2.07 3.27 13.58
CA VAL A 557 -0.88 3.28 12.70
C VAL A 557 -1.36 3.17 11.26
N ALA A 558 -0.95 4.11 10.42
CA ALA A 558 -1.22 4.11 8.97
C ALA A 558 0.08 4.43 8.21
N GLY A 559 0.75 3.40 7.67
CA GLY A 559 2.10 3.54 7.11
C GLY A 559 2.42 2.52 6.02
N GLY A 560 3.67 2.52 5.53
CA GLY A 560 4.14 1.48 4.61
C GLY A 560 3.43 1.44 3.25
N HIS A 561 2.85 2.55 2.80
CA HIS A 561 1.98 2.62 1.61
C HIS A 561 2.69 2.35 0.26
N ASN A 562 3.94 1.91 0.27
CA ASN A 562 4.77 1.65 -0.90
C ASN A 562 4.81 2.87 -1.85
N THR A 563 4.36 2.73 -3.08
CA THR A 563 4.19 3.83 -4.06
C THR A 563 2.81 4.49 -4.01
N GLY A 564 1.88 3.97 -3.22
CA GLY A 564 0.45 4.31 -3.23
C GLY A 564 0.00 5.37 -2.24
N GLY A 565 0.89 5.88 -1.38
CA GLY A 565 0.50 6.78 -0.29
C GLY A 565 -0.35 7.98 -0.74
N PHE A 566 0.08 8.70 -1.78
CA PHE A 566 -0.72 9.80 -2.34
C PHE A 566 -2.04 9.30 -2.96
N ALA A 567 -1.96 8.24 -3.77
CA ALA A 567 -3.11 7.73 -4.49
C ALA A 567 -4.23 7.24 -3.55
N GLN A 568 -3.85 6.67 -2.40
CA GLN A 568 -4.74 6.12 -1.39
C GLN A 568 -5.04 7.07 -0.22
N ALA A 569 -4.47 8.28 -0.20
CA ALA A 569 -4.60 9.19 0.95
C ALA A 569 -6.06 9.43 1.39
N PRO A 570 -7.04 9.70 0.51
CA PRO A 570 -8.44 9.83 0.92
C PRO A 570 -9.06 8.59 1.54
N VAL A 571 -8.80 7.39 0.99
CA VAL A 571 -9.37 6.15 1.55
C VAL A 571 -8.68 5.76 2.86
N VAL A 572 -7.40 6.11 3.05
CA VAL A 572 -6.73 6.02 4.35
C VAL A 572 -7.38 6.97 5.35
N ALA A 573 -7.66 8.22 4.96
CA ALA A 573 -8.34 9.19 5.81
C ALA A 573 -9.74 8.71 6.25
N GLU A 574 -10.52 8.15 5.32
CA GLU A 574 -11.81 7.51 5.61
C GLU A 574 -11.65 6.35 6.61
N ALA A 575 -10.68 5.46 6.40
CA ALA A 575 -10.40 4.36 7.31
C ALA A 575 -10.00 4.83 8.71
N VAL A 576 -9.21 5.91 8.82
CA VAL A 576 -8.85 6.54 10.11
C VAL A 576 -10.11 7.07 10.79
N LEU A 577 -10.94 7.84 10.08
CA LEU A 577 -12.19 8.37 10.62
C LEU A 577 -13.12 7.28 11.15
N ASP A 578 -13.23 6.16 10.42
CA ASP A 578 -13.99 4.99 10.87
C ASP A 578 -13.38 4.35 12.11
N ALA A 579 -12.06 4.19 12.18
CA ALA A 579 -11.38 3.66 13.36
C ALA A 579 -11.59 4.53 14.60
N LEU A 580 -11.48 5.87 14.47
CA LEU A 580 -11.70 6.80 15.59
C LEU A 580 -13.15 6.73 16.11
N ALA A 581 -14.10 6.44 15.22
CA ALA A 581 -15.51 6.32 15.55
C ALA A 581 -15.94 4.90 15.92
N GLY A 582 -15.02 3.92 15.99
CA GLY A 582 -15.32 2.53 16.29
C GLY A 582 -16.16 1.83 15.21
N ARG A 583 -16.11 2.31 13.96
CA ARG A 583 -16.76 1.71 12.80
C ARG A 583 -15.78 0.82 12.03
N PRO A 584 -16.27 -0.26 11.39
CA PRO A 584 -15.45 -1.10 10.53
C PRO A 584 -15.18 -0.42 9.18
N HIS A 585 -13.97 -0.61 8.66
CA HIS A 585 -13.60 -0.26 7.29
C HIS A 585 -12.79 -1.40 6.66
N PRO A 586 -12.93 -1.70 5.36
CA PRO A 586 -12.17 -2.77 4.70
C PRO A 586 -10.66 -2.75 5.00
N MET A 587 -10.05 -1.57 4.94
CA MET A 587 -8.61 -1.37 5.22
C MET A 587 -8.16 -1.89 6.60
N HIS A 588 -9.03 -1.87 7.62
CA HIS A 588 -8.69 -2.38 8.96
C HIS A 588 -8.34 -3.86 8.95
N ALA A 589 -8.91 -4.62 8.00
CA ALA A 589 -8.58 -6.01 7.76
C ALA A 589 -7.55 -6.15 6.63
N LEU A 590 -7.77 -5.48 5.49
CA LEU A 590 -6.94 -5.65 4.29
C LEU A 590 -5.48 -5.26 4.49
N TYR A 591 -5.22 -4.22 5.27
CA TYR A 591 -3.88 -3.70 5.56
C TYR A 591 -3.43 -4.07 6.99
N HIS A 592 -4.09 -5.04 7.63
CA HIS A 592 -3.72 -5.46 8.97
C HIS A 592 -2.27 -5.99 9.00
N PRO A 593 -1.41 -5.58 9.96
CA PRO A 593 0.02 -5.93 9.96
C PRO A 593 0.32 -7.43 10.04
N ARG A 594 -0.65 -8.23 10.48
CA ARG A 594 -0.51 -9.69 10.57
C ARG A 594 -1.00 -10.45 9.34
N ARG A 595 -1.64 -9.80 8.36
CA ARG A 595 -2.34 -10.47 7.26
C ARG A 595 -1.47 -11.50 6.54
N ALA A 596 -0.28 -11.13 6.10
CA ALA A 596 0.63 -12.04 5.39
C ALA A 596 1.07 -13.21 6.27
N ARG A 597 1.47 -12.93 7.52
CA ARG A 597 1.94 -13.95 8.47
C ARG A 597 0.85 -14.92 8.87
N ASP A 598 -0.36 -14.39 9.02
CA ASP A 598 -1.54 -15.15 9.42
C ASP A 598 -1.89 -16.23 8.38
N VAL A 599 -1.68 -15.91 7.10
CA VAL A 599 -1.90 -16.81 5.97
C VAL A 599 -0.70 -17.72 5.74
N LEU A 600 0.53 -17.18 5.72
CA LEU A 600 1.71 -17.94 5.30
C LEU A 600 2.33 -18.80 6.40
N GLY A 601 1.93 -18.60 7.67
CA GLY A 601 2.49 -19.27 8.85
C GLY A 601 3.94 -18.87 9.07
N GLY A 602 4.19 -17.82 9.86
CA GLY A 602 5.53 -17.34 10.19
C GLY A 602 5.77 -17.16 11.68
N PRO A 603 7.04 -17.14 12.14
CA PRO A 603 7.36 -16.65 13.47
C PRO A 603 6.92 -15.18 13.62
N PRO A 604 6.71 -14.68 14.86
CA PRO A 604 6.41 -13.26 15.10
C PRO A 604 7.49 -12.34 14.50
N ALA A 605 7.17 -11.06 14.31
CA ALA A 605 8.12 -10.05 13.83
C ALA A 605 9.45 -10.19 14.59
N ALA A 606 10.58 -10.02 13.89
CA ALA A 606 11.85 -9.88 14.57
C ALA A 606 11.70 -8.77 15.63
N ALA A 607 12.09 -9.06 16.88
CA ALA A 607 12.07 -8.05 17.93
C ALA A 607 12.86 -6.82 17.43
N PRO A 608 12.38 -5.60 17.73
CA PRO A 608 13.11 -4.41 17.32
C PRO A 608 14.57 -4.53 17.76
N VAL A 609 15.49 -4.14 16.88
CA VAL A 609 16.88 -3.91 17.28
C VAL A 609 16.79 -2.87 18.40
N PRO A 610 17.32 -3.14 19.61
CA PRO A 610 17.29 -2.15 20.67
C PRO A 610 17.95 -0.89 20.12
N ALA A 611 17.23 0.23 20.12
CA ALA A 611 17.91 1.53 20.15
C ALA A 611 18.94 1.44 21.27
N GLU A 612 20.19 1.81 21.01
CA GLU A 612 21.20 1.91 22.07
C GLU A 612 20.54 2.55 23.28
N THR A 613 20.49 1.82 24.39
CA THR A 613 19.75 2.21 25.58
C THR A 613 20.23 3.57 26.03
N LEU A 614 19.50 4.63 25.67
CA LEU A 614 19.62 5.90 26.37
C LEU A 614 19.24 5.60 27.82
N PRO A 615 20.05 6.05 28.80
CA PRO A 615 19.78 5.77 30.20
C PRO A 615 18.36 6.22 30.55
N PRO A 616 17.65 5.49 31.42
CA PRO A 616 16.28 5.83 31.80
C PRO A 616 16.25 7.27 32.30
N ARG A 617 15.72 8.19 31.49
CA ARG A 617 15.44 9.54 31.94
C ARG A 617 14.22 9.46 32.83
N THR A 618 14.47 9.47 34.13
CA THR A 618 13.44 9.68 35.14
C THR A 618 12.74 10.99 34.82
N VAL A 619 11.42 10.91 34.61
CA VAL A 619 10.54 12.07 34.59
C VAL A 619 10.80 12.85 35.90
N PRO A 620 11.17 14.13 35.85
CA PRO A 620 11.36 14.92 37.07
C PRO A 620 10.08 14.88 37.91
N ALA A 621 10.23 14.51 39.18
CA ALA A 621 9.13 14.34 40.12
C ALA A 621 8.26 15.61 40.33
N GLU A 622 8.68 16.76 39.78
CA GLU A 622 7.95 18.02 39.85
C GLU A 622 6.76 18.12 38.88
N GLN A 623 6.59 17.19 37.92
CA GLN A 623 5.38 17.12 37.08
C GLN A 623 4.32 16.11 37.58
N ALA A 624 4.58 15.42 38.70
CA ALA A 624 3.65 14.45 39.28
C ALA A 624 2.51 15.07 40.12
N HIS A 625 2.51 16.40 40.34
CA HIS A 625 1.49 17.08 41.15
C HIS A 625 0.32 17.72 40.38
N GLN A 626 0.12 17.35 39.12
CA GLN A 626 -1.16 17.58 38.41
C GLN A 626 -1.86 16.27 38.01
N VAL A 627 -1.67 15.22 38.79
CA VAL A 627 -2.44 13.97 38.69
C VAL A 627 -3.05 13.64 40.06
N THR A 628 -4.11 14.36 40.40
CA THR A 628 -5.22 13.90 41.26
C THR A 628 -6.49 14.52 40.73
#